data_AF-A0AAX3WUJ2-F1
#
_entry.id   AF-A0AAX3WUJ2-F1
#
_cell.length_a   1.000
_cell.length_b   1.000
_cell.length_c   1.000
_cell.angle_alpha   90.00
_cell.angle_beta   90.00
_cell.angle_gamma   90.00
#
_symmetry.space_group_name_H-M   'P 1'
#
loop_
_entity.id
_entity.type
_entity.pdbx_description
1 polymer ?
#
loop_
_entity_poly.entity_id
_entity_poly.type
_entity_poly.pdbx_seq_one_letter_code
_entity_poly.pdbx_strand_id
1 'polypeptide(L)'
;MEKWIAAVSGVIGTLVSYSVDGLGMAVTVLIAFMAIDYATGLMSGIINQNLNSRIGFNGIIRKIYYLMLVSSVYLLALVIPGIEYAGDGAAIAFCVLEFISITENGTKMGLPTPDFIKNILAIVKDKTGEGDAK
;
A
#
# COMPACT_ATOMS: atom_id res chain seq x y z
N MET A 1 -25.92 -16.16 2.26
CA MET A 1 -24.98 -15.03 2.09
C MET A 1 -24.15 -14.79 3.36
N GLU A 2 -24.78 -14.70 4.53
CA GLU A 2 -24.12 -14.45 5.83
C GLU A 2 -22.99 -15.43 6.18
N LYS A 3 -23.18 -16.74 5.94
CA LYS A 3 -22.18 -17.77 6.24
C LYS A 3 -20.88 -17.64 5.43
N TRP A 4 -20.96 -17.18 4.18
CA TRP A 4 -19.80 -16.98 3.32
C TRP A 4 -19.05 -15.69 3.68
N ILE A 5 -19.77 -14.63 4.07
CA ILE A 5 -19.16 -13.39 4.57
C ILE A 5 -18.41 -13.68 5.87
N ALA A 6 -19.03 -14.42 6.80
CA ALA A 6 -18.38 -14.83 8.04
C ALA A 6 -17.14 -15.70 7.78
N ALA A 7 -17.22 -16.69 6.89
CA ALA A 7 -16.09 -17.55 6.55
C ALA A 7 -14.92 -16.79 5.91
N VAL A 8 -15.20 -15.89 4.96
CA VAL A 8 -14.17 -15.05 4.32
C VAL A 8 -13.54 -14.09 5.34
N SER A 9 -14.36 -13.44 6.17
CA SER A 9 -13.87 -12.55 7.22
C SER A 9 -13.04 -13.28 8.28
N GLY A 10 -13.39 -14.54 8.60
CA GLY A 10 -12.63 -15.37 9.54
C GLY A 10 -11.28 -15.81 8.99
N VAL A 11 -11.20 -16.18 7.71
CA VAL A 11 -9.93 -16.51 7.05
C VAL A 11 -9.02 -15.28 6.98
N ILE A 12 -9.57 -14.13 6.57
CA ILE A 12 -8.84 -12.86 6.56
C ILE A 12 -8.38 -12.51 7.99
N GLY A 13 -9.27 -12.58 8.98
CA GLY A 13 -8.95 -12.26 10.37
C GLY A 13 -7.89 -13.18 10.98
N THR A 14 -7.89 -14.46 10.62
CA THR A 14 -6.87 -15.43 11.08
C THR A 14 -5.52 -15.16 10.44
N LEU A 15 -5.48 -14.88 9.13
CA LEU A 15 -4.25 -14.53 8.41
C LEU A 15 -3.65 -13.22 8.91
N VAL A 16 -4.50 -12.23 9.18
CA VAL A 16 -4.08 -10.96 9.78
C VAL A 16 -3.53 -11.19 11.18
N SER A 17 -4.24 -11.94 12.04
CA SER A 17 -3.80 -12.21 13.41
C SER A 17 -2.46 -12.95 13.45
N TYR A 18 -2.25 -13.94 12.57
CA TYR A 18 -0.98 -14.66 12.45
C TYR A 18 0.16 -13.76 11.96
N SER A 19 -0.14 -12.81 11.08
CA SER A 19 0.85 -11.83 10.58
C SER A 19 1.24 -10.82 11.66
N VAL A 20 0.29 -10.38 12.50
CA VAL A 20 0.54 -9.44 13.61
C VAL A 20 1.51 -10.01 14.63
N ASP A 21 1.35 -11.28 15.02
CA ASP A 21 2.21 -11.93 16.01
C ASP A 21 3.62 -12.24 15.47
N GLY A 22 3.79 -12.43 14.15
CA GLY A 22 5.06 -12.85 13.54
C GLY A 22 5.90 -11.73 12.92
N LEU A 23 5.28 -10.67 12.40
CA LEU A 23 5.95 -9.63 11.60
C LEU A 23 6.02 -8.26 12.28
N GLY A 24 5.30 -8.07 13.39
CA GLY A 24 5.10 -6.75 14.01
C GLY A 24 3.94 -5.96 13.39
N MET A 25 3.37 -5.05 14.19
CA MET A 25 2.15 -4.33 13.83
C MET A 25 2.35 -3.40 12.62
N ALA A 26 3.49 -2.69 12.54
CA ALA A 26 3.76 -1.73 11.47
C ALA A 26 3.85 -2.40 10.09
N VAL A 27 4.56 -3.54 9.98
CA VAL A 27 4.64 -4.33 8.75
C VAL A 27 3.29 -4.91 8.38
N THR A 28 2.50 -5.37 9.36
CA THR A 28 1.16 -5.90 9.09
C THR A 28 0.23 -4.84 8.51
N VAL A 29 0.27 -3.61 9.06
CA VAL A 29 -0.49 -2.48 8.52
C VAL A 29 -0.01 -2.12 7.11
N LEU A 30 1.30 -2.16 6.85
CA LEU A 30 1.84 -1.91 5.51
C LEU A 30 1.31 -2.92 4.49
N ILE A 31 1.31 -4.21 4.81
CA ILE A 31 0.75 -5.25 3.93
C ILE A 31 -0.74 -5.01 3.68
N ALA A 32 -1.49 -4.60 4.69
CA ALA A 32 -2.90 -4.26 4.53
C ALA A 32 -3.10 -3.06 3.58
N PHE A 33 -2.29 -2.00 3.72
CA PHE A 33 -2.32 -0.85 2.80
C PHE A 33 -1.96 -1.26 1.37
N MET A 34 -0.94 -2.09 1.18
CA MET A 34 -0.58 -2.64 -0.13
C MET A 34 -1.71 -3.43 -0.78
N ALA A 35 -2.45 -4.22 0.00
CA ALA A 35 -3.59 -5.00 -0.47
C ALA A 35 -4.78 -4.10 -0.86
N ILE A 36 -5.09 -3.10 -0.05
CA ILE A 36 -6.13 -2.10 -0.36
C ILE A 36 -5.76 -1.33 -1.62
N ASP A 37 -4.52 -0.90 -1.75
CA ASP A 37 -4.03 -0.22 -2.93
C ASP A 37 -4.16 -1.08 -4.19
N TYR A 38 -3.77 -2.36 -4.13
CA TYR A 38 -3.94 -3.27 -5.26
C TYR A 38 -5.42 -3.44 -5.64
N ALA A 39 -6.30 -3.61 -4.65
CA ALA A 39 -7.74 -3.71 -4.88
C ALA A 39 -8.32 -2.43 -5.51
N THR A 40 -7.96 -1.25 -5.00
CA THR A 40 -8.41 0.03 -5.55
C THR A 40 -7.85 0.32 -6.95
N GLY A 41 -6.61 -0.09 -7.23
CA GLY A 41 -6.03 -0.03 -8.56
C GLY A 41 -6.76 -0.92 -9.57
N LEU A 42 -7.13 -2.15 -9.15
CA LEU A 42 -7.97 -3.05 -9.95
C LEU A 42 -9.35 -2.44 -10.24
N MET A 43 -10.02 -1.91 -9.22
CA MET A 43 -11.32 -1.24 -9.37
C MET A 43 -11.23 -0.05 -10.33
N SER A 44 -10.21 0.80 -10.17
CA SER A 44 -9.94 1.94 -11.06
C SER A 44 -9.71 1.51 -12.51
N GLY A 45 -8.92 0.46 -12.73
CA GLY A 45 -8.67 -0.09 -14.07
C GLY A 45 -9.93 -0.68 -14.72
N ILE A 46 -10.81 -1.34 -13.95
CA ILE A 46 -12.09 -1.86 -14.43
C ILE A 46 -13.01 -0.71 -14.85
N ILE A 47 -13.20 0.28 -13.96
CA ILE A 47 -14.11 1.42 -14.20
C ILE A 47 -13.67 2.21 -15.45
N ASN A 48 -12.37 2.42 -15.60
CA ASN A 48 -11.80 3.16 -16.74
C ASN A 48 -11.55 2.28 -17.98
N GLN A 49 -11.95 1.00 -17.98
CA GLN A 49 -11.70 0.01 -19.05
C GLN A 49 -10.23 -0.07 -19.51
N ASN A 50 -9.29 0.22 -18.61
CA ASN A 50 -7.86 0.32 -18.89
C ASN A 50 -7.05 -0.72 -18.09
N LEU A 51 -7.60 -1.93 -17.96
CA LEU A 51 -6.90 -3.02 -17.29
C LEU A 51 -5.68 -3.45 -18.10
N ASN A 52 -4.50 -3.21 -17.53
CA ASN A 52 -3.24 -3.65 -18.09
C ASN A 52 -2.47 -4.47 -17.05
N SER A 53 -2.31 -5.77 -17.33
CA SER A 53 -1.61 -6.71 -16.44
C SER A 53 -0.13 -6.35 -16.24
N ARG A 54 0.51 -5.69 -17.22
CA ARG A 54 1.88 -5.17 -17.08
C ARG A 54 1.96 -4.07 -16.03
N ILE A 55 0.98 -3.17 -16.00
CA ILE A 55 0.89 -2.11 -14.99
C ILE A 55 0.66 -2.73 -13.61
N GLY A 56 -0.27 -3.68 -13.50
CA GLY A 56 -0.51 -4.40 -12.25
C GLY A 56 0.70 -5.17 -11.73
N PHE A 57 1.42 -5.86 -12.61
CA PHE A 57 2.63 -6.60 -12.26
C PHE A 57 3.77 -5.68 -11.80
N ASN A 58 3.99 -4.56 -12.50
CA ASN A 58 4.97 -3.56 -12.08
C ASN A 58 4.64 -2.98 -10.69
N GLY A 59 3.35 -2.79 -10.37
CA GLY A 59 2.90 -2.38 -9.05
C GLY A 59 3.27 -3.39 -7.96
N ILE A 60 3.10 -4.69 -8.22
CA ILE A 60 3.48 -5.75 -7.27
C ILE A 60 5.00 -5.78 -7.06
N ILE A 61 5.80 -5.65 -8.12
CA ILE A 61 7.27 -5.58 -7.99
C ILE A 61 7.69 -4.42 -7.07
N ARG A 62 7.08 -3.23 -7.24
CA ARG A 62 7.37 -2.06 -6.40
C ARG A 62 7.07 -2.32 -4.92
N LYS A 63 5.93 -2.97 -4.62
CA LYS A 63 5.53 -3.33 -3.25
C LYS A 63 6.48 -4.35 -2.61
N ILE A 64 6.92 -5.36 -3.37
CA ILE A 64 7.94 -6.32 -2.89
C ILE A 64 9.24 -5.58 -2.57
N TYR A 65 9.64 -4.63 -3.41
CA TYR A 65 10.82 -3.79 -3.15
C TYR A 65 10.69 -2.96 -1.86
N TYR A 66 9.52 -2.39 -1.59
CA TYR A 66 9.27 -1.68 -0.32
C TYR A 66 9.43 -2.60 0.90
N LEU A 67 8.90 -3.83 0.84
CA LEU A 67 9.09 -4.80 1.92
C LEU A 67 10.56 -5.19 2.11
N MET A 68 11.35 -5.31 1.04
CA MET A 68 12.79 -5.56 1.13
C MET A 68 13.55 -4.41 1.81
N LEU A 69 13.17 -3.16 1.51
CA LEU A 69 13.75 -1.98 2.17
C LEU A 69 13.40 -1.93 3.66
N VAL A 70 12.13 -2.13 4.02
CA VAL A 70 11.69 -2.19 5.42
C VAL A 70 12.42 -3.30 6.17
N SER A 71 12.52 -4.50 5.59
CA SER A 71 13.24 -5.63 6.18
C SER A 71 14.72 -5.30 6.42
N SER A 72 15.34 -4.57 5.50
CA SER A 72 16.73 -4.14 5.63
C SER A 72 16.92 -3.18 6.81
N VAL A 73 15.96 -2.28 7.06
CA VAL A 73 15.99 -1.39 8.24
C VAL A 73 15.82 -2.17 9.54
N TYR A 74 14.94 -3.17 9.59
CA TYR A 74 14.85 -4.06 10.76
C TYR A 74 16.16 -4.82 11.00
N LEU A 75 16.83 -5.31 9.96
CA LEU A 75 18.13 -5.97 10.09
C LEU A 75 19.20 -5.02 10.64
N LEU A 76 19.21 -3.76 10.19
CA LEU A 76 20.11 -2.73 10.74
C LEU A 76 19.81 -2.42 12.20
N ALA A 77 18.54 -2.39 12.60
CA ALA A 77 18.12 -2.14 13.97
C ALA A 77 18.58 -3.24 14.95
N LEU A 78 18.88 -4.45 14.46
CA LEU A 78 19.45 -5.53 15.29
C LEU A 78 20.92 -5.30 15.65
N VAL A 79 21.65 -4.49 14.87
CA VAL A 79 23.11 -4.34 15.01
C VAL A 79 23.54 -2.92 15.39
N ILE A 80 22.67 -1.92 15.22
CA ILE A 80 22.93 -0.52 15.59
C ILE A 80 22.11 -0.18 16.85
N PRO A 81 22.75 0.05 18.01
CA PRO A 81 22.06 0.48 19.21
C PRO A 81 21.38 1.85 19.04
N GLY A 82 20.19 2.01 19.62
CA GLY A 82 19.46 3.30 19.66
C GLY A 82 18.55 3.58 18.46
N ILE A 83 18.36 2.61 17.56
CA ILE A 83 17.44 2.73 16.41
C ILE A 83 16.41 1.59 16.34
N GLU A 84 16.04 1.04 17.49
CA GLU A 84 15.18 -0.15 17.62
C GLU A 84 13.82 0.02 16.91
N TYR A 85 13.32 1.25 16.83
CA TYR A 85 12.05 1.61 16.19
C TYR A 85 12.17 2.03 14.72
N ALA A 86 13.38 2.04 14.14
CA ALA A 86 13.58 2.52 12.78
C ALA A 86 12.82 1.66 11.73
N GLY A 87 12.69 0.35 11.97
CA GLY A 87 11.93 -0.54 11.11
C GLY A 87 10.44 -0.17 11.07
N ASP A 88 9.84 0.10 12.23
CA ASP A 88 8.45 0.56 12.32
C ASP A 88 8.27 1.91 11.61
N GLY A 89 9.20 2.84 11.82
CA GLY A 89 9.19 4.15 11.13
C GLY A 89 9.27 4.01 9.61
N ALA A 90 10.13 3.12 9.11
CA ALA A 90 10.23 2.83 7.68
C ALA A 90 8.91 2.23 7.15
N ALA A 91 8.32 1.26 7.85
CA ALA A 91 7.05 0.67 7.46
C ALA A 91 5.93 1.72 7.39
N ILE A 92 5.83 2.60 8.39
CA ILE A 92 4.85 3.70 8.42
C ILE A 92 5.07 4.66 7.25
N ALA A 93 6.32 4.99 6.90
CA ALA A 93 6.61 5.84 5.75
C ALA A 93 6.09 5.22 4.44
N PHE A 94 6.28 3.91 4.24
CA PHE A 94 5.71 3.22 3.09
C PHE A 94 4.17 3.13 3.14
N CYS A 95 3.54 3.04 4.32
CA CYS A 95 2.08 3.14 4.44
C CYS A 95 1.56 4.47 3.88
N VAL A 96 2.27 5.58 4.11
CA VAL A 96 1.91 6.89 3.55
C VAL A 96 1.99 6.88 2.01
N LEU A 97 2.98 6.20 1.43
CA LEU A 97 3.08 6.07 -0.03
C LEU A 97 1.91 5.26 -0.61
N GLU A 98 1.55 4.15 0.04
CA GLU A 98 0.37 3.36 -0.36
C GLU A 98 -0.94 4.15 -0.18
N PHE A 99 -1.04 4.98 0.88
CA PHE A 99 -2.20 5.86 1.08
C PHE A 99 -2.38 6.88 -0.04
N ILE A 100 -1.27 7.48 -0.49
CA ILE A 100 -1.28 8.40 -1.64
C ILE A 100 -1.79 7.67 -2.89
N SER A 101 -1.29 6.47 -3.16
CA SER A 101 -1.72 5.65 -4.31
C SER A 101 -3.21 5.26 -4.24
N ILE A 102 -3.71 4.86 -3.06
CA ILE A 102 -5.13 4.60 -2.81
C ILE A 102 -5.98 5.83 -3.13
N THR A 103 -5.54 6.99 -2.66
CA THR A 103 -6.26 8.27 -2.84
C THR A 103 -6.26 8.68 -4.33
N GLU A 104 -5.16 8.44 -5.04
CA GLU A 104 -5.07 8.65 -6.48
C GLU A 104 -6.06 7.73 -7.23
N ASN A 105 -6.12 6.45 -6.87
CA ASN A 105 -7.08 5.50 -7.44
C ASN A 105 -8.52 5.94 -7.19
N GLY A 106 -8.84 6.43 -5.99
CA GLY A 106 -10.14 7.04 -5.67
C GLY A 106 -10.49 8.20 -6.60
N THR A 107 -9.52 9.08 -6.84
CA THR A 107 -9.68 10.22 -7.76
C THR A 107 -9.88 9.76 -9.20
N LYS A 108 -9.13 8.75 -9.68
CA LYS A 108 -9.27 8.14 -11.01
C LYS A 108 -10.61 7.43 -11.22
N MET A 109 -11.25 6.98 -10.14
CA MET A 109 -12.60 6.41 -10.18
C MET A 109 -13.71 7.47 -10.22
N GLY A 110 -13.37 8.77 -10.14
CA GLY A 110 -14.34 9.86 -10.11
C GLY A 110 -15.04 10.05 -8.76
N LEU A 111 -14.50 9.48 -7.67
CA LEU A 111 -15.06 9.66 -6.34
C LEU A 111 -14.95 11.13 -5.90
N PRO A 112 -15.95 11.66 -5.17
CA PRO A 112 -15.94 13.04 -4.69
C PRO A 112 -14.72 13.26 -3.80
N THR A 113 -13.77 14.04 -4.31
CA THR A 113 -12.48 14.28 -3.66
C THR A 113 -12.29 15.79 -3.49
N PRO A 114 -12.02 16.29 -2.26
CA PRO A 114 -11.78 17.70 -2.02
C PRO A 114 -10.60 18.24 -2.84
N ASP A 115 -10.66 19.50 -3.28
CA ASP A 115 -9.64 20.08 -4.17
C ASP A 115 -8.26 20.17 -3.50
N PHE A 116 -8.21 20.34 -2.18
CA PHE A 116 -6.96 20.27 -1.42
C PHE A 116 -6.22 18.93 -1.60
N ILE A 117 -6.95 17.81 -1.61
CA ILE A 117 -6.37 16.47 -1.81
C ILE A 117 -5.86 16.33 -3.25
N LYS A 118 -6.63 16.79 -4.24
CA LYS A 118 -6.19 16.80 -5.65
C LYS A 118 -4.91 17.62 -5.83
N ASN A 119 -4.80 18.77 -5.16
CA ASN A 119 -3.62 19.62 -5.22
C ASN A 119 -2.40 18.93 -4.60
N ILE A 120 -2.55 18.24 -3.46
CA ILE A 120 -1.47 17.44 -2.87
C ILE A 120 -1.01 16.36 -3.85
N LEU A 121 -1.94 15.61 -4.44
CA LEU A 121 -1.61 14.56 -5.41
C LEU A 121 -0.87 15.12 -6.63
N ALA A 122 -1.28 16.30 -7.14
CA ALA A 122 -0.60 16.96 -8.23
C ALA A 122 0.85 17.34 -7.87
N ILE A 123 1.08 17.89 -6.67
CA ILE A 123 2.43 18.22 -6.19
C ILE A 123 3.30 16.97 -6.05
N VAL A 124 2.75 15.87 -5.52
CA VAL A 124 3.48 14.61 -5.39
C VAL A 124 3.90 14.10 -6.76
N LYS A 125 2.99 14.10 -7.74
CA LYS A 125 3.25 13.61 -9.10
C LYS A 125 4.30 14.42 -9.84
N ASP A 126 4.29 15.75 -9.68
CA ASP A 126 5.29 16.66 -10.24
C ASP A 126 6.69 16.34 -9.69
N LYS A 127 6.78 16.07 -8.38
CA LYS A 127 8.06 15.75 -7.72
C LYS A 127 8.56 14.33 -7.97
N THR A 128 7.68 13.36 -8.24
CA THR A 128 8.08 11.96 -8.49
C THR A 128 8.41 11.68 -9.96
N GLY A 129 8.21 12.64 -10.88
CA GLY A 129 8.45 12.46 -12.31
C GLY A 129 7.47 11.50 -13.00
N GLU A 130 6.39 11.09 -12.32
CA GLU A 130 5.32 10.24 -12.88
C GLU A 130 4.40 10.98 -13.87
N GLY A 131 4.77 12.21 -14.28
CA GLY A 131 4.12 13.00 -15.32
C GLY A 131 4.42 12.56 -16.77
N ASP A 132 5.56 11.91 -17.02
CA ASP A 132 6.12 11.76 -18.38
C ASP A 132 6.36 10.31 -18.85
N ALA A 133 5.76 9.32 -18.20
CA ALA A 133 5.78 7.94 -18.69
C ALA A 133 4.36 7.50 -19.10
N LYS A 134 3.96 7.88 -20.32
CA LYS A 134 2.88 7.23 -21.08
C LYS A 134 3.46 6.12 -21.95
#